data_AF-A0A485D616-F1
#
_entry.id   AF-A0A485D616-F1
#
_cell.length_a   1.000
_cell.length_b   1.000
_cell.length_c   1.000
_cell.angle_alpha   90.00
_cell.angle_beta   90.00
_cell.angle_gamma   90.00
#
_symmetry.space_group_name_H-M   'P 1'
#
loop_
_entity.id
_entity.type
_entity.pdbx_description
1 polymer ?
#
loop_
_entity_poly.entity_id
_entity_poly.type
_entity_poly.pdbx_seq_one_letter_code
_entity_poly.pdbx_strand_id
1 'polypeptide(L)'
;MSGTNQRQSRCAALKGEIGESVHCSIYQHRPSPCREFVQSGEGGEVNEACNRARARYGLPPLIPLYKDILSLTTAEAATHEGFAVQSPAS
;
A
#
# COMPACT_ATOMS: atom_id res chain seq x y z
N MET A 1 -4.35 0.24 -22.49
CA MET A 1 -3.60 0.99 -21.45
C MET A 1 -2.44 1.69 -22.15
N SER A 2 -2.31 3.01 -21.98
CA SER A 2 -1.28 3.80 -22.68
C SER A 2 -0.06 4.04 -21.79
N GLY A 3 1.15 3.96 -22.34
CA GLY A 3 2.43 4.17 -21.62
C GLY A 3 2.99 2.95 -20.88
N THR A 4 2.31 1.80 -20.95
CA THR A 4 2.75 0.56 -20.27
C THR A 4 3.48 -0.44 -21.17
N ASN A 5 3.50 -0.23 -22.49
CA ASN A 5 4.18 -1.11 -23.45
C ASN A 5 5.64 -0.67 -23.71
N GLN A 6 6.42 -0.54 -22.64
CA GLN A 6 7.81 -0.09 -22.68
C GLN A 6 8.57 -0.51 -21.41
N ARG A 7 9.90 -0.52 -21.46
CA ARG A 7 10.76 -0.98 -20.35
C ARG A 7 10.50 -0.22 -19.05
N GLN A 8 10.40 1.11 -19.13
CA GLN A 8 9.97 1.96 -18.01
C GLN A 8 8.45 2.19 -18.11
N SER A 9 7.68 1.18 -17.75
CA SER A 9 6.22 1.20 -17.85
C SER A 9 5.64 2.25 -16.88
N ARG A 10 5.02 3.31 -17.41
CA ARG A 10 4.32 4.32 -16.62
C ARG A 10 3.05 4.74 -17.35
N CYS A 11 1.91 4.55 -16.71
CA CYS A 11 0.62 4.91 -17.29
C CYS A 11 0.59 6.42 -17.61
N ALA A 12 0.21 6.78 -18.84
CA ALA A 12 0.15 8.18 -19.28
C ALA A 12 -0.85 9.03 -18.46
N ALA A 13 -1.85 8.40 -17.84
CA ALA A 13 -2.85 9.07 -17.00
C ALA A 13 -2.49 9.12 -15.51
N LEU A 14 -1.35 8.54 -15.09
CA LEU A 14 -0.89 8.63 -13.71
C LEU A 14 -0.33 10.04 -13.44
N LYS A 15 -0.90 10.74 -12.46
CA LYS A 15 -0.48 12.07 -12.01
C LYS A 15 0.07 12.01 -10.59
N GLY A 16 0.97 12.94 -10.28
CA GLY A 16 1.65 13.02 -8.99
C GLY A 16 2.98 12.24 -8.94
N GLU A 17 3.47 12.07 -7.72
CA GLU A 17 4.81 11.53 -7.41
C GLU A 17 4.69 10.23 -6.61
N ILE A 18 5.37 9.18 -7.10
CA ILE A 18 5.28 7.84 -6.53
C ILE A 18 6.07 7.82 -5.22
N GLY A 19 5.45 7.31 -4.16
CA GLY A 19 6.00 7.36 -2.80
C GLY A 19 5.42 8.49 -1.96
N GLU A 20 4.77 9.47 -2.62
CA GLU A 20 4.08 10.58 -1.97
C GLU A 20 2.58 10.48 -2.23
N SER A 21 2.09 11.17 -3.26
CA SER A 21 0.68 11.21 -3.63
C SER A 21 0.51 11.08 -5.14
N VAL A 22 -0.33 10.12 -5.54
CA VAL A 22 -0.65 9.86 -6.94
C VAL A 22 -2.16 9.68 -7.14
N HIS A 23 -2.65 9.99 -8.33
CA HIS A 23 -4.01 9.69 -8.74
C HIS A 23 -4.09 9.41 -10.24
N CYS A 24 -5.17 8.75 -10.66
CA CYS A 24 -5.47 8.55 -12.08
C CYS A 24 -6.31 9.73 -12.58
N SER A 25 -5.83 10.46 -13.58
CA SER A 25 -6.56 11.62 -14.14
C SER A 25 -7.82 11.22 -14.93
N ILE A 26 -8.01 9.94 -15.21
CA ILE A 26 -9.16 9.40 -15.94
C ILE A 26 -9.93 8.37 -15.11
N TYR A 27 -9.93 8.48 -13.78
CA TYR A 27 -10.41 7.42 -12.88
C TYR A 27 -11.83 6.91 -13.20
N GLN A 28 -12.75 7.78 -13.64
CA GLN A 28 -14.11 7.40 -14.05
C GLN A 28 -14.15 6.65 -15.40
N HIS A 29 -13.20 6.93 -16.29
CA HIS A 29 -13.09 6.34 -17.63
C HIS A 29 -11.99 5.27 -17.72
N ARG A 30 -11.52 4.76 -16.58
CA ARG A 30 -10.43 3.78 -16.53
C ARG A 30 -10.78 2.50 -17.32
N PRO A 31 -9.88 1.94 -18.14
CA PRO A 31 -10.17 0.76 -18.95
C PRO A 31 -10.33 -0.51 -18.08
N SER A 32 -10.88 -1.60 -18.65
CA SER A 32 -11.14 -2.86 -17.93
C SER A 32 -9.96 -3.37 -17.09
N PRO A 33 -8.70 -3.41 -17.59
CA PRO A 33 -7.59 -3.90 -16.78
C PRO A 33 -7.37 -3.11 -15.48
N CYS A 34 -7.69 -1.82 -15.46
CA CYS A 34 -7.61 -1.00 -14.25
C CYS A 34 -8.85 -1.14 -13.34
N ARG A 35 -10.02 -1.51 -13.90
CA ARG A 35 -11.23 -1.77 -13.12
C ARG A 35 -11.19 -3.13 -12.43
N GLU A 36 -10.63 -4.12 -13.12
CA GLU A 36 -10.53 -5.51 -12.67
C GLU A 36 -9.33 -5.74 -11.74
N PHE A 37 -8.40 -4.77 -11.67
CA PHE A 37 -7.26 -4.86 -10.77
C PHE A 37 -7.70 -4.69 -9.30
N VAL A 38 -7.58 -5.77 -8.53
CA VAL A 38 -7.82 -5.79 -7.09
C VAL A 38 -6.63 -5.20 -6.36
N GLN A 39 -6.83 -4.15 -5.56
CA GLN A 39 -5.77 -3.57 -4.73
C GLN A 39 -5.36 -4.52 -3.60
N SER A 40 -4.10 -4.45 -3.16
CA SER A 40 -3.71 -5.13 -1.90
C SER A 40 -4.55 -4.60 -0.74
N GLY A 41 -4.94 -5.51 0.16
CA GLY A 41 -5.80 -5.22 1.31
C GLY A 41 -7.28 -5.40 1.03
N GLU A 42 -7.71 -5.48 -0.22
CA GLU A 42 -9.09 -5.85 -0.56
C GLU A 42 -9.38 -7.26 -0.03
N GLY A 43 -10.43 -7.40 0.77
CA GLY A 43 -10.77 -8.66 1.42
C GLY A 43 -9.72 -9.16 2.44
N GLY A 44 -8.79 -8.30 2.87
CA GLY A 44 -7.71 -8.69 3.80
C GLY A 44 -6.53 -9.42 3.13
N GLU A 45 -6.54 -9.54 1.80
CA GLU A 45 -5.54 -10.29 1.05
C GLU A 45 -4.44 -9.39 0.45
N VAL A 46 -3.21 -9.89 0.43
CA VAL A 46 -2.09 -9.20 -0.22
C VAL A 46 -2.11 -9.51 -1.71
N ASN A 47 -2.05 -8.47 -2.54
CA ASN A 47 -1.81 -8.63 -3.96
C ASN A 47 -0.32 -8.40 -4.28
N GLU A 48 0.40 -9.48 -4.57
CA GLU A 48 1.83 -9.42 -4.89
C GLU A 48 2.17 -8.52 -6.09
N ALA A 49 1.21 -8.22 -6.97
CA ALA A 49 1.41 -7.24 -8.03
C ALA A 49 1.68 -5.83 -7.47
N CYS A 50 1.04 -5.45 -6.36
CA CYS A 50 1.32 -4.19 -5.67
C CYS A 50 2.74 -4.19 -5.08
N ASN A 51 3.18 -5.29 -4.47
CA ASN A 51 4.54 -5.40 -3.92
C ASN A 51 5.61 -5.35 -5.00
N ARG A 52 5.40 -6.03 -6.13
CA ARG A 52 6.29 -5.91 -7.30
C ARG A 52 6.36 -4.47 -7.82
N ALA A 53 5.23 -3.77 -7.86
CA ALA A 53 5.21 -2.36 -8.27
C ALA A 53 6.00 -1.48 -7.28
N ARG A 54 5.79 -1.65 -5.98
CA ARG A 54 6.50 -0.91 -4.92
C ARG A 54 8.01 -1.16 -4.94
N ALA A 55 8.43 -2.41 -5.12
CA ALA A 55 9.84 -2.78 -5.23
C ALA A 55 10.56 -2.07 -6.39
N ARG A 56 9.89 -1.88 -7.54
CA ARG A 56 10.45 -1.12 -8.67
C ARG A 56 10.77 0.34 -8.34
N TYR A 57 10.12 0.91 -7.33
CA TYR A 57 10.32 2.27 -6.85
C TYR A 57 11.05 2.32 -5.51
N GLY A 58 11.62 1.21 -5.03
CA GLY A 58 12.34 1.16 -3.75
C GLY A 58 11.45 1.34 -2.51
N LEU A 59 10.13 1.17 -2.66
CA LEU A 59 9.18 1.30 -1.56
C LEU A 59 9.05 -0.02 -0.78
N PRO A 60 8.89 0.02 0.57
CA PRO A 60 8.75 -1.20 1.38
C PRO A 60 7.48 -1.97 0.99
N PRO A 61 7.41 -3.31 1.13
CA PRO A 61 6.22 -4.07 0.76
C PRO A 61 4.98 -3.70 1.60
N LEU A 62 3.80 -3.95 1.04
CA LEU A 62 2.56 -3.96 1.82
C LEU A 62 2.46 -5.33 2.50
N ILE A 63 2.68 -5.33 3.81
CA ILE A 63 2.56 -6.52 4.66
C ILE A 63 1.25 -6.46 5.46
N PRO A 64 0.59 -7.60 5.71
CA PRO A 64 -0.58 -7.61 6.57
C PRO A 64 -0.19 -7.18 7.99
N LEU A 65 -0.95 -6.24 8.56
CA LEU A 65 -0.69 -5.70 9.90
C LEU A 65 -0.64 -6.79 11.00
N TYR A 66 -1.30 -7.94 10.79
CA TYR A 66 -1.23 -9.06 11.74
C TYR A 66 0.17 -9.70 11.82
N LYS A 67 0.98 -9.63 10.75
CA LYS A 67 2.36 -10.14 10.75
C LYS A 67 3.31 -9.19 11.50
N ASP A 68 3.03 -7.90 11.49
CA ASP A 68 3.76 -6.90 12.26
C ASP A 68 3.44 -6.98 13.74
N ILE A 69 2.17 -7.19 14.11
CA ILE A 69 1.78 -7.38 15.52
C ILE A 69 2.51 -8.58 16.12
N LEU A 70 2.60 -9.70 15.40
CA LEU A 70 3.33 -10.86 15.90
C LEU A 70 4.82 -10.57 16.12
N SER A 71 5.42 -9.70 15.30
CA SER A 71 6.83 -9.31 15.39
C SER A 71 7.09 -8.24 16.46
N LEU A 72 6.10 -7.38 16.73
CA LEU A 72 6.13 -6.36 17.78
C LEU A 72 5.81 -6.93 19.18
N THR A 73 5.17 -8.10 19.25
CA THR A 73 4.74 -8.71 20.52
C THR A 73 5.69 -9.77 21.07
N THR A 74 6.71 -10.22 20.32
CA THR A 74 7.51 -11.41 20.72
C THR A 74 8.82 -11.20 21.48
N ALA A 75 9.23 -9.99 21.89
CA ALA A 75 10.33 -9.90 22.88
C ALA A 75 10.46 -8.55 23.62
N GLU A 76 10.15 -7.42 22.97
CA GLU A 76 10.50 -6.10 23.54
C GLU A 76 9.33 -5.38 24.24
N ALA A 77 8.08 -5.77 23.98
CA ALA A 77 6.91 -5.14 24.62
C ALA A 77 6.68 -5.59 26.07
N ALA A 78 7.22 -6.74 26.50
CA ALA A 78 7.01 -7.26 27.84
C ALA A 78 7.80 -6.51 28.94
N THR A 79 8.75 -5.65 28.56
CA THR A 79 9.55 -4.83 29.50
C THR A 79 9.22 -3.34 29.45
N HIS A 80 8.34 -2.89 28.56
CA HIS A 80 7.93 -1.49 28.53
C HIS A 80 6.72 -1.28 29.44
N GLU A 81 6.99 -0.72 30.64
CA GLU A 81 5.98 -0.22 31.57
C GLU A 81 4.93 0.60 30.81
N GLY A 82 3.67 0.18 30.94
CA GLY A 82 2.54 0.72 30.20
C GLY A 82 2.42 2.23 30.39
N PHE A 83 2.48 2.97 29.28
CA PHE A 83 2.07 4.37 29.28
C PHE A 83 0.55 4.41 29.49
N ALA A 84 0.14 4.65 30.74
CA ALA A 84 -1.25 4.86 31.11
C ALA A 84 -1.76 6.13 30.42
N VAL A 85 -2.39 5.98 29.24
CA VAL A 85 -3.21 7.03 28.67
C VAL A 85 -4.59 6.93 29.32
N GLN A 86 -4.76 7.61 30.44
CA GLN A 86 -6.09 7.92 30.93
C GLN A 86 -6.82 8.77 29.87
N SER A 87 -7.99 8.30 29.44
CA SER A 87 -9.09 9.11 28.89
C SER A 87 -10.25 9.00 29.88
N PRO A 88 -11.14 10.01 30.07
CA PRO A 88 -11.83 10.81 29.04
C PRO A 88 -11.64 12.33 29.24
N ALA A 89 -11.80 13.18 28.22
CA ALA A 89 -13.03 13.76 27.68
C ALA A 89 -13.88 14.57 28.70
N SER A 90 -13.82 15.91 28.50
CA SER A 90 -14.65 17.03 29.00
C SER A 90 -14.72 17.30 30.50
#